data_AF-A0A8H6LT69-F1
#
_entry.id   AF-A0A8H6LT69-F1
#
_cell.length_a   1.000
_cell.length_b   1.000
_cell.length_c   1.000
_cell.angle_alpha   90.00
_cell.angle_beta   90.00
_cell.angle_gamma   90.00
#
_symmetry.space_group_name_H-M   'P 1'
#
loop_
_entity.id
_entity.type
_entity.pdbx_description
1 polymer ?
#
loop_
_entity_poly.entity_id
_entity_poly.type
_entity_poly.pdbx_seq_one_letter_code
_entity_poly.pdbx_strand_id
1 'polypeptide(L)'
;MNENGNQETVRMTRSNGQFFATSNTDDYRLRPTQLENISLYDFTQCAVKHSLRAVRDPRKDLRWFQFSEDHPQRDTHAVALDPSRRTTVVPHFIGPSLPRRDAGDKEEYCRAMLTLFCPWRTGIDLRSADATWEETFNQYGFVQRQRDLMDNFNMRYECYDARDDYNAVLR
;
A
#
# COMPACT_ATOMS: atom_id res chain seq x y z
N MET A 1 21.76 -15.94 -21.19
CA MET A 1 21.95 -15.06 -20.02
C MET A 1 21.60 -13.65 -20.47
N ASN A 2 20.37 -13.19 -20.22
CA ASN A 2 19.98 -11.81 -20.48
C ASN A 2 19.50 -11.22 -19.15
N GLU A 3 20.43 -10.57 -18.45
CA GLU A 3 20.13 -9.74 -17.29
C GLU A 3 19.51 -8.43 -17.80
N ASN A 4 18.19 -8.40 -17.95
CA ASN A 4 17.47 -7.13 -18.04
C ASN A 4 17.44 -6.53 -16.63
N GLY A 5 18.48 -5.76 -16.31
CA GLY A 5 18.53 -4.89 -15.14
C GLY A 5 17.29 -4.01 -15.13
N ASN A 6 16.40 -4.26 -14.19
CA ASN A 6 15.19 -3.50 -13.95
C ASN A 6 15.59 -2.09 -13.53
N GLN A 7 15.61 -1.15 -14.50
CA GLN A 7 16.05 0.22 -14.28
C GLN A 7 14.95 0.96 -13.50
N GLU A 8 14.97 0.83 -12.17
CA GLU A 8 14.08 1.56 -11.27
C GLU A 8 14.32 3.06 -11.43
N THR A 9 13.41 3.72 -12.16
CA THR A 9 13.48 5.17 -12.37
C THR A 9 12.87 5.87 -11.17
N VAL A 10 13.70 6.54 -10.36
CA VAL A 10 13.25 7.34 -9.22
C VAL A 10 12.84 8.73 -9.69
N ARG A 11 11.60 9.16 -9.42
CA ARG A 11 11.18 10.55 -9.65
C ARG A 11 11.80 11.47 -8.61
N MET A 12 12.85 12.19 -9.01
CA MET A 12 13.46 13.24 -8.20
C MET A 12 12.77 14.57 -8.48
N THR A 13 12.29 15.22 -7.41
CA THR A 13 11.76 16.59 -7.46
C THR A 13 12.82 17.54 -6.91
N ARG A 14 13.16 18.60 -7.63
CA ARG A 14 14.09 19.64 -7.17
C ARG A 14 13.33 20.79 -6.51
N SER A 15 13.62 21.10 -5.25
CA SER A 15 13.08 22.29 -4.55
C SER A 15 14.19 22.95 -3.73
N ASN A 16 14.31 24.27 -3.79
CA ASN A 16 15.34 25.07 -3.08
C ASN A 16 16.79 24.57 -3.23
N GLY A 17 17.16 24.02 -4.39
CA GLY A 17 18.50 23.49 -4.64
C GLY A 17 18.76 22.08 -4.11
N GLN A 18 17.82 21.47 -3.39
CA GLN A 18 17.87 20.09 -2.93
C GLN A 18 17.03 19.17 -3.83
N PHE A 19 17.47 17.92 -3.98
CA PHE A 19 16.75 16.87 -4.69
C PHE A 19 16.02 15.99 -3.68
N PHE A 20 14.71 15.81 -3.88
CA PHE A 20 13.86 14.95 -3.06
C PHE A 20 13.31 13.81 -3.93
N ALA A 21 13.64 12.57 -3.59
CA ALA A 21 12.88 11.43 -4.07
C ALA A 21 11.64 11.31 -3.17
N THR A 22 10.45 11.48 -3.73
CA THR A 22 9.19 11.24 -3.00
C THR A 22 8.66 9.89 -3.42
N SER A 23 8.52 8.97 -2.46
CA SER A 23 7.93 7.66 -2.68
C SER A 23 6.42 7.67 -2.43
N ASN A 24 5.70 6.69 -2.96
CA ASN A 24 4.29 6.49 -2.62
C ASN A 24 4.10 6.25 -1.10
N THR A 25 5.12 5.70 -0.44
CA THR A 25 5.14 5.51 1.01
C THR A 25 5.22 6.84 1.74
N ASP A 26 5.98 7.82 1.22
CA ASP A 26 6.04 9.16 1.81
C ASP A 26 4.70 9.89 1.65
N ASP A 27 4.07 9.79 0.47
CA ASP A 27 2.72 10.31 0.23
C ASP A 27 1.71 9.78 1.26
N TYR A 28 1.83 8.49 1.61
CA TYR A 28 0.98 7.85 2.61
C TYR A 28 1.33 8.28 4.04
N ARG A 29 2.61 8.25 4.44
CA ARG A 29 3.05 8.58 5.82
C ARG A 29 2.80 10.04 6.16
N LEU A 30 2.93 10.92 5.18
CA LEU A 30 2.74 12.37 5.30
C LEU A 30 1.39 12.81 4.70
N ARG A 31 0.43 11.88 4.59
CA ARG A 31 -0.94 12.15 4.13
C ARG A 31 -1.64 13.21 5.01
N PRO A 32 -2.65 13.92 4.49
CA PRO A 32 -3.46 14.85 5.27
C PRO A 32 -4.11 14.19 6.49
N THR A 33 -4.29 14.94 7.58
CA THR A 33 -4.93 14.44 8.83
C THR A 33 -6.37 13.98 8.60
N GLN A 34 -7.05 14.51 7.59
CA GLN A 34 -8.39 14.08 7.20
C GLN A 34 -8.41 12.65 6.63
N LEU A 35 -7.24 12.13 6.22
CA LEU A 35 -7.05 10.78 5.70
C LEU A 35 -6.32 9.87 6.70
N GLU A 36 -6.26 10.23 7.99
CA GLU A 36 -5.53 9.48 9.02
C GLU A 36 -5.96 8.01 9.11
N ASN A 37 -7.27 7.77 9.05
CA ASN A 37 -7.87 6.45 9.28
C ASN A 37 -7.90 5.55 8.03
N ILE A 38 -7.13 5.90 7.01
CA ILE A 38 -7.06 5.16 5.75
C ILE A 38 -5.83 4.26 5.78
N SER A 39 -6.00 2.98 5.43
CA SER A 39 -4.89 2.03 5.38
C SER A 39 -3.99 2.28 4.17
N LEU A 40 -2.78 1.74 4.22
CA LEU A 40 -1.82 1.84 3.11
C LEU A 40 -2.42 1.27 1.81
N TYR A 41 -3.11 0.13 1.90
CA TYR A 41 -3.75 -0.50 0.74
C TYR A 41 -4.78 0.41 0.09
N ASP A 42 -5.71 0.95 0.89
CA ASP A 42 -6.79 1.80 0.40
C ASP A 42 -6.27 3.12 -0.15
N PHE A 43 -5.27 3.72 0.51
CA PHE A 43 -4.60 4.91 0.01
C PHE A 43 -3.91 4.63 -1.32
N THR A 44 -3.14 3.55 -1.43
CA THR A 44 -2.43 3.17 -2.67
C THR A 44 -3.41 2.93 -3.82
N GLN A 45 -4.56 2.31 -3.54
CA GLN A 45 -5.59 2.04 -4.54
C GLN A 45 -6.35 3.31 -4.98
N CYS A 46 -6.74 4.14 -4.02
CA CYS A 46 -7.75 5.18 -4.22
C CYS A 46 -7.19 6.60 -4.26
N ALA A 47 -5.97 6.84 -3.79
CA ALA A 47 -5.39 8.17 -3.78
C ALA A 47 -5.15 8.67 -5.20
N VAL A 48 -5.61 9.88 -5.45
CA VAL A 48 -5.33 10.64 -6.68
C VAL A 48 -4.68 11.95 -6.29
N LYS A 49 -3.66 12.35 -7.05
CA LYS A 49 -2.92 13.59 -6.84
C LYS A 49 -3.24 14.58 -7.94
N HIS A 50 -3.31 15.85 -7.56
CA HIS A 50 -3.52 16.95 -8.48
C HIS A 50 -2.45 18.00 -8.26
N SER A 51 -1.76 18.39 -9.33
CA SER A 51 -0.80 19.48 -9.29
C SER A 51 -1.54 20.82 -9.28
N LEU A 52 -1.20 21.69 -8.34
CA LEU A 52 -1.75 23.05 -8.27
C LEU A 52 -1.35 23.93 -9.46
N ARG A 53 -0.37 23.47 -10.26
CA ARG A 53 0.05 24.11 -11.51
C ARG A 53 -0.59 23.49 -12.76
N ALA A 54 -1.46 22.49 -12.60
CA ALA A 54 -2.14 21.87 -13.73
C ALA A 54 -3.07 22.87 -14.41
N VAL A 55 -3.11 22.83 -15.75
CA VAL A 55 -4.03 23.68 -16.55
C VAL A 55 -5.48 23.23 -16.40
N ARG A 56 -5.70 21.92 -16.23
CA ARG A 56 -7.03 21.36 -16.01
C ARG A 56 -7.42 21.54 -14.56
N ASP A 57 -8.65 21.93 -14.31
CA ASP A 57 -9.19 21.98 -12.96
C ASP A 57 -9.22 20.59 -12.30
N PRO A 58 -9.10 20.53 -10.96
CA PRO A 58 -9.30 19.30 -10.23
C PRO A 58 -10.76 18.82 -10.36
N ARG A 59 -10.96 17.51 -10.24
CA ARG A 59 -12.30 16.90 -10.20
C ARG A 59 -13.11 17.47 -9.03
N LYS A 60 -14.27 18.07 -9.33
CA LYS A 60 -15.12 18.79 -8.36
C LYS A 60 -15.93 17.87 -7.44
N ASP A 61 -16.14 16.62 -7.87
CA ASP A 61 -16.80 15.57 -7.10
C ASP A 61 -15.93 15.04 -5.94
N LEU A 62 -14.63 15.32 -5.96
CA LEU A 62 -13.71 14.90 -4.92
C LEU A 62 -13.41 16.01 -3.92
N ARG A 63 -13.19 15.61 -2.67
CA ARG A 63 -12.65 16.48 -1.63
C ARG A 63 -11.13 16.43 -1.63
N TRP A 64 -10.52 17.55 -2.01
CA TRP A 64 -9.07 17.72 -2.09
C TRP A 64 -8.50 18.26 -0.78
N PHE A 65 -7.37 17.71 -0.37
CA PHE A 65 -6.65 18.08 0.84
C PHE A 65 -5.19 18.37 0.53
N GLN A 66 -4.62 19.30 1.29
CA GLN A 66 -3.19 19.58 1.27
C GLN A 66 -2.46 18.55 2.12
N PHE A 67 -1.26 18.13 1.68
CA PHE A 67 -0.42 17.23 2.46
C PHE A 67 0.04 17.85 3.81
N SER A 68 0.59 17.01 4.69
CA SER A 68 1.17 17.45 5.97
C SER A 68 2.31 18.45 5.75
N GLU A 69 2.63 19.23 6.80
CA GLU A 69 3.65 20.30 6.74
C GLU A 69 5.01 19.82 6.25
N ASP A 70 5.43 18.62 6.66
CA ASP A 70 6.71 18.03 6.29
C ASP A 70 6.74 17.40 4.88
N HIS A 71 5.62 17.41 4.14
CA HIS A 71 5.55 16.76 2.83
C HIS A 71 6.24 17.60 1.75
N PRO A 72 7.24 17.07 1.00
CA PRO A 72 7.99 17.86 0.01
C PRO A 72 7.13 18.47 -1.11
N GLN A 73 5.98 17.87 -1.38
CA GLN A 73 5.02 18.34 -2.39
C GLN A 73 3.81 19.10 -1.83
N ARG A 74 3.81 19.46 -0.54
CA ARG A 74 2.69 20.15 0.12
C ARG A 74 2.17 21.37 -0.64
N ASP A 75 3.07 22.21 -1.14
CA ASP A 75 2.70 23.47 -1.81
C ASP A 75 2.56 23.33 -3.33
N THR A 76 2.73 22.11 -3.86
CA THR A 76 2.65 21.85 -5.30
C THR A 76 1.54 20.89 -5.67
N HIS A 77 1.08 20.05 -4.74
CA HIS A 77 0.08 19.03 -4.99
C HIS A 77 -0.96 18.96 -3.87
N ALA A 78 -2.19 18.65 -4.27
CA ALA A 78 -3.25 18.21 -3.37
C ALA A 78 -3.57 16.73 -3.63
N VAL A 79 -4.09 16.06 -2.62
CA VAL A 79 -4.51 14.65 -2.69
C VAL A 79 -5.98 14.50 -2.32
N ALA A 80 -6.66 13.58 -2.99
CA ALA A 80 -8.01 13.16 -2.68
C ALA A 80 -8.12 11.63 -2.76
N LEU A 81 -9.15 11.07 -2.12
CA LEU A 81 -9.51 9.67 -2.32
C LEU A 81 -10.65 9.58 -3.32
N ASP A 82 -10.49 8.72 -4.33
CA ASP A 82 -11.53 8.34 -5.26
C ASP A 82 -12.01 6.90 -4.98
N PRO A 83 -13.15 6.74 -4.30
CA PRO A 83 -13.70 5.42 -4.01
C PRO A 83 -14.03 4.60 -5.26
N SER A 84 -14.30 5.22 -6.41
CA SER A 84 -14.64 4.49 -7.65
C SER A 84 -13.47 3.67 -8.19
N ARG A 85 -12.24 3.99 -7.77
CA ARG A 85 -11.04 3.21 -8.11
C ARG A 85 -11.03 1.83 -7.46
N ARG A 86 -11.79 1.63 -6.38
CA ARG A 86 -11.87 0.35 -5.67
C ARG A 86 -12.34 -0.81 -6.54
N THR A 87 -13.07 -0.55 -7.63
CA THR A 87 -13.61 -1.57 -8.55
C THR A 87 -12.83 -1.66 -9.86
N THR A 88 -11.91 -0.75 -10.12
CA THR A 88 -11.22 -0.62 -11.42
C THR A 88 -9.70 -0.68 -11.32
N VAL A 89 -9.15 -0.57 -10.12
CA VAL A 89 -7.71 -0.50 -9.86
C VAL A 89 -7.34 -1.54 -8.81
N VAL A 90 -6.31 -2.34 -9.10
CA VAL A 90 -5.69 -3.25 -8.13
C VAL A 90 -4.25 -2.79 -7.92
N PRO A 91 -3.83 -2.52 -6.66
CA PRO A 91 -2.43 -2.22 -6.36
C PRO A 91 -1.51 -3.34 -6.84
N HIS A 92 -0.48 -2.96 -7.61
CA HIS A 92 0.57 -3.87 -8.04
C HIS A 92 1.74 -3.80 -7.04
N PHE A 93 1.93 -4.88 -6.28
CA PHE A 93 3.06 -5.00 -5.36
C PHE A 93 4.32 -5.38 -6.11
N ILE A 94 5.36 -4.53 -6.01
CA ILE A 94 6.69 -4.78 -6.57
C ILE A 94 7.61 -5.14 -5.41
N GLY A 95 8.24 -6.32 -5.47
CA GLY A 95 9.12 -6.82 -4.43
C GLY A 95 8.98 -8.33 -4.23
N PRO A 96 9.45 -8.86 -3.09
CA PRO A 96 9.23 -10.24 -2.70
C PRO A 96 7.73 -10.57 -2.67
N SER A 97 7.40 -11.82 -2.96
CA SER A 97 6.05 -12.34 -2.85
C SER A 97 5.49 -12.11 -1.44
N LEU A 98 4.21 -11.74 -1.33
CA LEU A 98 3.56 -11.55 -0.03
C LEU A 98 3.58 -12.85 0.78
N PRO A 99 3.80 -12.80 2.11
CA PRO A 99 3.79 -13.99 2.94
C PRO A 99 2.45 -14.74 2.85
N ARG A 100 2.53 -16.06 2.89
CA ARG A 100 1.38 -16.95 2.84
C ARG A 100 0.73 -17.05 4.22
N ARG A 101 -0.59 -17.30 4.24
CA ARG A 101 -1.31 -17.53 5.50
C ARG A 101 -1.09 -18.95 6.03
N ASP A 102 -0.99 -19.91 5.11
CA ASP A 102 -0.99 -21.35 5.36
C ASP A 102 0.43 -21.95 5.43
N ALA A 103 1.46 -21.19 5.08
CA ALA A 103 2.84 -21.63 5.09
C ALA A 103 3.80 -20.50 5.45
N GLY A 104 4.93 -20.84 6.08
CA GLY A 104 5.99 -19.88 6.44
C GLY A 104 5.83 -19.30 7.85
N ASP A 105 6.42 -18.11 8.06
CA ASP A 105 6.43 -17.41 9.35
C ASP A 105 5.11 -16.63 9.55
N LYS A 106 4.37 -17.02 10.59
CA LYS A 106 3.10 -16.40 10.95
C LYS A 106 3.26 -14.96 11.43
N GLU A 107 4.34 -14.63 12.13
CA GLU A 107 4.61 -13.26 12.58
C GLU A 107 4.88 -12.35 11.37
N GLU A 108 5.57 -12.86 10.35
CA GLU A 108 5.78 -12.13 9.10
C GLU A 108 4.46 -11.88 8.35
N TYR A 109 3.59 -12.90 8.26
CA TYR A 109 2.25 -12.74 7.68
C TYR A 109 1.44 -11.67 8.41
N CYS A 110 1.33 -11.78 9.73
CA CYS A 110 0.58 -10.83 10.55
C CYS A 110 1.11 -9.41 10.41
N ARG A 111 2.44 -9.22 10.45
CA ARG A 111 3.09 -7.92 10.22
C ARG A 111 2.77 -7.34 8.85
N ALA A 112 2.84 -8.15 7.79
CA ALA A 112 2.55 -7.70 6.43
C ALA A 112 1.08 -7.26 6.28
N MET A 113 0.14 -8.06 6.79
CA MET A 113 -1.28 -7.74 6.70
C MET A 113 -1.67 -6.52 7.53
N LEU A 114 -1.10 -6.36 8.74
CA LEU A 114 -1.28 -5.14 9.54
C LEU A 114 -0.71 -3.91 8.81
N THR A 115 0.47 -4.02 8.20
CA THR A 115 1.07 -2.94 7.41
C THR A 115 0.17 -2.51 6.25
N LEU A 116 -0.52 -3.44 5.60
CA LEU A 116 -1.39 -3.12 4.46
C LEU A 116 -2.75 -2.55 4.88
N PHE A 117 -3.33 -3.05 5.97
CA PHE A 117 -4.75 -2.85 6.28
C PHE A 117 -5.03 -2.09 7.58
N CYS A 118 -4.06 -1.94 8.46
CA CYS A 118 -4.14 -1.01 9.60
C CYS A 118 -3.69 0.39 9.14
N PRO A 119 -4.36 1.47 9.54
CA PRO A 119 -3.84 2.83 9.34
C PRO A 119 -2.60 3.10 10.23
N TRP A 120 -1.58 3.73 9.66
CA TRP A 120 -0.33 4.05 10.37
C TRP A 120 0.42 5.20 9.70
N ARG A 121 1.29 5.90 10.44
CA ARG A 121 2.30 6.84 9.90
C ARG A 121 3.72 6.35 10.14
N THR A 122 3.92 5.56 11.19
CA THR A 122 5.16 4.88 11.53
C THR A 122 4.89 3.43 11.92
N GLY A 123 5.92 2.59 11.91
CA GLY A 123 5.78 1.19 12.33
C GLY A 123 5.42 1.02 13.82
N ILE A 124 5.62 2.06 14.64
CA ILE A 124 5.26 2.07 16.07
C ILE A 124 3.73 2.07 16.23
N ASP A 125 3.00 2.66 15.28
CA ASP A 125 1.54 2.73 15.33
C ASP A 125 0.87 1.36 15.14
N LEU A 126 1.60 0.39 14.58
CA LEU A 126 1.06 -0.91 14.21
C LEU A 126 1.03 -1.92 15.35
N ARG A 127 1.88 -1.78 16.37
CA ARG A 127 2.07 -2.79 17.42
C ARG A 127 2.66 -2.18 18.68
N SER A 128 2.11 -2.52 19.84
CA SER A 128 2.74 -2.22 21.14
C SER A 128 4.06 -2.98 21.29
N ALA A 129 5.00 -2.46 22.08
CA ALA A 129 6.27 -3.14 22.33
C ALA A 129 6.08 -4.54 22.94
N ASP A 130 5.06 -4.69 23.80
CA ASP A 130 4.82 -5.89 24.61
C ASP A 130 3.94 -6.96 23.95
N ALA A 131 3.31 -6.67 22.81
CA ALA A 131 2.40 -7.60 22.13
C ALA A 131 3.06 -8.23 20.90
N THR A 132 2.75 -9.47 20.54
CA THR A 132 3.24 -10.05 19.27
C THR A 132 2.50 -9.49 18.05
N TRP A 133 3.03 -9.72 16.83
CA TRP A 133 2.29 -9.36 15.61
C TRP A 133 1.02 -10.19 15.48
N GLU A 134 1.06 -11.46 15.85
CA GLU A 134 -0.12 -12.33 15.87
C GLU A 134 -1.20 -11.83 16.83
N GLU A 135 -0.85 -11.47 18.06
CA GLU A 135 -1.81 -10.94 19.04
C GLU A 135 -2.49 -9.68 18.52
N THR A 136 -1.69 -8.76 17.97
CA THR A 136 -2.20 -7.51 17.41
C THR A 136 -3.08 -7.74 16.19
N PHE A 137 -2.70 -8.69 15.33
CA PHE A 137 -3.48 -9.07 14.15
C PHE A 137 -4.84 -9.66 14.55
N ASN A 138 -4.87 -10.55 15.54
CA ASN A 138 -6.10 -11.19 16.01
C ASN A 138 -7.06 -10.20 16.69
N GLN A 139 -6.51 -9.15 17.34
CA GLN A 139 -7.31 -8.10 17.97
C GLN A 139 -7.82 -7.05 16.98
N TYR A 140 -7.13 -6.86 15.85
CA TYR A 140 -7.51 -5.85 14.87
C TYR A 140 -8.82 -6.22 14.15
N GLY A 141 -9.78 -5.30 14.15
CA GLY A 141 -11.10 -5.47 13.56
C GLY A 141 -11.12 -5.36 12.03
N PHE A 142 -10.50 -6.31 11.32
CA PHE A 142 -10.54 -6.32 9.84
C PHE A 142 -11.97 -6.39 9.32
N VAL A 143 -12.32 -5.46 8.43
CA VAL A 143 -13.62 -5.47 7.76
C VAL A 143 -13.68 -6.58 6.70
N GLN A 144 -14.88 -7.00 6.32
CA GLN A 144 -15.05 -8.14 5.40
C GLN A 144 -14.23 -8.01 4.11
N ARG A 145 -14.27 -6.83 3.47
CA ARG A 145 -13.47 -6.53 2.28
C ARG A 145 -11.97 -6.80 2.47
N GLN A 146 -11.42 -6.49 3.63
CA GLN A 146 -10.00 -6.72 3.91
C GLN A 146 -9.70 -8.21 4.04
N ARG A 147 -10.61 -8.98 4.65
CA ARG A 147 -10.51 -10.45 4.72
C ARG A 147 -10.58 -11.07 3.32
N ASP A 148 -11.52 -10.62 2.49
CA ASP A 148 -11.65 -11.07 1.10
C ASP A 148 -10.36 -10.78 0.30
N LEU A 149 -9.74 -9.61 0.53
CA LEU A 149 -8.46 -9.27 -0.10
C LEU A 149 -7.31 -10.18 0.39
N MET A 150 -7.26 -10.51 1.69
CA MET A 150 -6.28 -11.46 2.22
C MET A 150 -6.47 -12.86 1.64
N ASP A 151 -7.72 -13.31 1.47
CA ASP A 151 -8.04 -14.58 0.82
C ASP A 151 -7.57 -14.58 -0.63
N ASN A 152 -7.83 -13.50 -1.37
CA ASN A 152 -7.37 -13.34 -2.75
C ASN A 152 -5.85 -13.35 -2.86
N PHE A 153 -5.13 -12.79 -1.89
CA PHE A 153 -3.66 -12.88 -1.86
C PHE A 153 -3.17 -14.33 -1.68
N ASN A 154 -3.90 -15.16 -0.93
CA ASN A 154 -3.55 -16.56 -0.73
C ASN A 154 -3.88 -17.43 -1.96
N MET A 155 -4.98 -17.13 -2.66
CA MET A 155 -5.50 -17.90 -3.79
C MET A 155 -4.47 -18.15 -4.90
N ARG A 156 -3.58 -17.19 -5.16
CA ARG A 156 -2.51 -17.36 -6.16
C ARG A 156 -1.59 -18.55 -5.83
N TYR A 157 -1.30 -18.76 -4.54
CA TYR A 157 -0.47 -19.87 -4.08
C TYR A 157 -1.21 -21.20 -4.16
N GLU A 158 -2.48 -21.22 -3.75
CA GLU A 158 -3.33 -22.41 -3.85
C GLU A 158 -3.41 -22.94 -5.29
N CYS A 159 -3.51 -22.06 -6.28
CA CYS A 159 -3.48 -22.46 -7.70
C CYS A 159 -2.12 -23.01 -8.16
N TYR A 160 -1.01 -22.47 -7.64
CA TYR A 160 0.33 -22.97 -7.99
C TYR A 160 0.58 -24.35 -7.36
N ASP A 161 0.22 -24.52 -6.10
CA ASP A 161 0.35 -25.78 -5.39
C ASP A 161 -0.51 -26.87 -6.05
N ALA A 162 -1.78 -26.59 -6.36
CA ALA A 162 -2.66 -27.55 -7.03
C ALA A 162 -2.13 -28.00 -8.40
N ARG A 163 -1.50 -27.10 -9.16
CA ARG A 163 -0.85 -27.44 -10.44
C ARG A 163 0.37 -28.33 -10.23
N ASP A 164 1.19 -27.99 -9.24
CA ASP A 164 2.44 -28.70 -8.99
C ASP A 164 2.17 -30.09 -8.40
N ASP A 165 1.14 -30.24 -7.55
CA ASP A 165 0.63 -31.52 -7.06
C ASP A 165 0.11 -32.41 -8.20
N TYR A 166 -0.67 -31.84 -9.13
CA TYR A 166 -1.12 -32.57 -10.32
C TYR A 166 0.05 -33.08 -11.17
N ASN A 167 1.08 -32.24 -11.34
CA ASN A 167 2.29 -32.62 -12.08
C ASN A 167 3.12 -33.68 -11.34
N ALA A 168 3.12 -33.70 -10.01
CA ALA A 168 3.83 -34.68 -9.21
C ALA A 168 3.16 -36.07 -9.29
N VAL A 169 1.83 -36.13 -9.38
CA VAL A 169 1.06 -37.38 -9.54
C VAL A 169 1.22 -38.00 -10.94
N LEU A 170 1.54 -37.19 -11.95
CA LEU A 170 1.75 -37.65 -13.34
C LEU A 170 3.16 -38.19 -13.64
N ARG A 171 4.05 -38.22 -12.65
CA ARG A 171 5.41 -38.77 -12.76
C ARG A 171 5.50 -40.13 -12.09
#